data_AF-A0A2U2E8I5-F1
#
_entry.id   AF-A0A2U2E8I5-F1
#
_cell.length_a   1.000
_cell.length_b   1.000
_cell.length_c   1.000
_cell.angle_alpha   90.00
_cell.angle_beta   90.00
_cell.angle_gamma   90.00
#
_symmetry.space_group_name_H-M   'P 1'
#
loop_
_entity.id
_entity.type
_entity.pdbx_description
1 polymer ?
#
loop_
_entity_poly.entity_id
_entity_poly.type
_entity_poly.pdbx_seq_one_letter_code
_entity_poly.pdbx_strand_id
1 'polypeptide(L)'
;MTPNPFHDFWLPDYCPRCNPAGHHADRCVRLATHTEPDAVTWRGGRGVVCEYVCDRCEHSWTRSDLWDAQCAGLKPQRRAA
;
A
#
# COMPACT_ATOMS: atom_id res chain seq x y z
N MET A 1 2.83 21.34 -8.68
CA MET A 1 2.28 20.12 -8.04
C MET A 1 2.91 18.93 -8.74
N THR A 2 3.81 18.21 -8.07
CA THR A 2 4.31 16.94 -8.57
C THR A 2 3.17 15.92 -8.50
N PRO A 3 2.81 15.24 -9.60
CA PRO A 3 1.77 14.22 -9.55
C PRO A 3 2.17 13.14 -8.55
N ASN A 4 1.22 12.71 -7.71
CA ASN A 4 1.43 11.59 -6.80
C ASN A 4 1.81 10.37 -7.66
N PRO A 5 2.95 9.68 -7.39
CA PRO A 5 3.34 8.47 -8.11
C PRO A 5 2.28 7.35 -8.05
N PHE A 6 1.32 7.47 -7.12
CA PHE A 6 0.26 6.51 -6.85
C PHE A 6 -1.10 6.90 -7.41
N HIS A 7 -1.21 7.90 -8.30
CA HIS A 7 -2.50 8.46 -8.69
C HIS A 7 -3.49 7.48 -9.35
N ASP A 8 -2.98 6.41 -9.97
CA ASP A 8 -3.80 5.39 -10.66
C ASP A 8 -4.09 4.16 -9.78
N PHE A 9 -3.39 4.02 -8.65
CA PHE A 9 -3.35 2.78 -7.90
C PHE A 9 -4.00 2.94 -6.53
N TRP A 10 -4.78 1.95 -6.13
CA TRP A 10 -5.44 1.94 -4.84
C TRP A 10 -4.52 1.35 -3.76
N LEU A 11 -4.11 2.18 -2.78
CA LEU A 11 -3.27 1.80 -1.64
C LEU A 11 -2.01 0.99 -1.99
N PRO A 12 -1.20 1.43 -2.96
CA PRO A 12 -0.09 0.63 -3.45
C PRO A 12 1.07 0.48 -2.45
N ASP A 13 1.91 -0.52 -2.66
CA ASP A 13 3.25 -0.62 -2.06
C ASP A 13 4.24 -1.12 -3.13
N TYR A 14 5.53 -1.13 -2.80
CA TYR A 14 6.55 -1.74 -3.64
C TYR A 14 6.97 -3.10 -3.07
N CYS A 15 7.07 -4.12 -3.93
CA CYS A 15 7.52 -5.44 -3.48
C CYS A 15 8.92 -5.34 -2.83
N PRO A 16 9.08 -5.72 -1.54
CA PRO A 16 10.35 -5.54 -0.83
C PRO A 16 11.47 -6.46 -1.33
N ARG A 17 11.13 -7.55 -2.03
CA ARG A 17 12.12 -8.42 -2.68
C ARG A 17 12.61 -7.88 -4.02
N CYS A 18 11.70 -7.38 -4.85
CA CYS A 18 12.07 -6.86 -6.18
C CYS A 18 12.57 -5.42 -6.12
N ASN A 19 12.16 -4.64 -5.12
CA ASN A 19 12.56 -3.26 -4.92
C ASN A 19 12.79 -2.94 -3.43
N PRO A 20 13.96 -3.32 -2.89
CA PRO A 20 14.32 -3.00 -1.50
C PRO A 20 14.47 -1.50 -1.23
N ALA A 21 14.74 -0.69 -2.26
CA ALA A 21 14.87 0.76 -2.15
C ALA A 21 13.51 1.49 -2.12
N GLY A 22 12.41 0.77 -2.38
CA GLY A 22 11.05 1.30 -2.39
C GLY A 22 10.92 2.54 -3.28
N HIS A 23 10.42 3.62 -2.70
CA HIS A 23 10.21 4.88 -3.42
C HIS A 23 11.51 5.56 -3.90
N HIS A 24 12.67 5.17 -3.36
CA HIS A 24 13.96 5.74 -3.76
C HIS A 24 14.57 5.06 -4.99
N ALA A 25 13.98 3.96 -5.47
CA ALA A 25 14.46 3.31 -6.69
C ALA A 25 14.23 4.18 -7.94
N ASP A 26 14.97 3.86 -9.00
CA ASP A 26 14.73 4.46 -10.30
C ASP A 26 13.28 4.20 -10.78
N ARG A 27 12.85 5.02 -11.73
CA ARG A 27 11.47 5.00 -12.22
C ARG A 27 11.08 3.64 -12.81
N CYS A 28 11.97 2.96 -13.51
CA CYS A 28 11.66 1.67 -14.16
C CYS A 28 11.42 0.60 -13.10
N VAL A 29 12.27 0.54 -12.08
CA VAL A 29 12.10 -0.38 -10.94
C VAL A 29 10.81 -0.07 -10.19
N ARG A 30 10.54 1.19 -9.86
CA ARG A 30 9.29 1.56 -9.16
C ARG A 30 8.04 1.12 -9.91
N LEU A 31 7.97 1.40 -11.21
CA LEU A 31 6.81 1.00 -12.02
C LEU A 31 6.68 -0.53 -12.11
N ALA A 32 7.79 -1.24 -12.17
CA ALA A 32 7.81 -2.67 -12.34
C ALA A 32 7.54 -3.48 -11.07
N THR A 33 7.72 -2.87 -9.90
CA THR A 33 7.51 -3.50 -8.59
C THR A 33 6.33 -2.90 -7.85
N HIS A 34 5.56 -2.06 -8.52
CA HIS A 34 4.38 -1.42 -7.97
C HIS A 34 3.28 -2.46 -7.82
N THR A 35 2.65 -2.54 -6.66
CA THR A 35 1.69 -3.60 -6.35
C THR A 35 0.51 -3.05 -5.57
N GLU A 36 -0.70 -3.35 -6.03
CA GLU A 36 -1.95 -3.10 -5.31
C GLU A 36 -2.20 -4.21 -4.28
N PRO A 37 -2.93 -3.93 -3.20
CA PRO A 37 -3.25 -4.96 -2.23
C PRO A 37 -4.34 -5.90 -2.77
N ASP A 38 -4.13 -7.20 -2.61
CA ASP A 38 -5.12 -8.25 -2.87
C ASP A 38 -6.25 -8.21 -1.83
N ALA A 39 -5.93 -7.78 -0.62
CA ALA A 39 -6.90 -7.64 0.46
C ALA A 39 -6.62 -6.43 1.35
N VAL A 40 -7.69 -5.77 1.79
CA VAL A 40 -7.65 -4.67 2.75
C VAL A 40 -8.59 -4.96 3.91
N THR A 41 -8.02 -5.13 5.10
CA THR A 41 -8.76 -5.38 6.33
C THR A 41 -8.76 -4.13 7.21
N TRP A 42 -9.95 -3.68 7.58
CA TRP A 42 -10.14 -2.58 8.51
C TRP A 42 -10.92 -3.03 9.75
N ARG A 43 -10.36 -2.78 10.94
CA ARG A 43 -10.95 -3.20 12.24
C ARG A 43 -11.60 -2.03 13.00
N GLY A 44 -12.03 -0.98 12.30
CA GLY A 44 -12.68 0.20 12.90
C GLY A 44 -11.72 1.26 13.48
N GLY A 45 -10.41 1.04 13.40
CA GLY A 45 -9.37 1.94 13.92
C GLY A 45 -8.90 3.02 12.94
N ARG A 46 -7.76 3.65 13.24
CA ARG A 46 -7.12 4.61 12.32
C ARG A 46 -6.33 3.94 11.20
N GLY A 47 -5.70 2.79 11.46
CA GLY A 47 -4.92 2.05 10.47
C GLY A 47 -5.77 1.05 9.69
N VAL A 48 -5.31 0.71 8.49
CA VAL A 48 -5.77 -0.45 7.72
C VAL A 48 -4.64 -1.46 7.60
N VAL A 49 -4.98 -2.73 7.47
CA VAL A 49 -4.02 -3.79 7.15
C VAL A 49 -4.20 -4.14 5.68
N CYS A 50 -3.13 -4.00 4.90
CA CYS A 50 -3.10 -4.31 3.49
C CYS A 50 -2.22 -5.53 3.27
N GLU A 51 -2.71 -6.48 2.48
CA GLU A 51 -2.00 -7.69 2.06
C GLU A 51 -1.73 -7.59 0.56
N TYR A 52 -0.49 -7.85 0.16
CA TYR A 52 -0.01 -7.69 -1.21
C TYR A 52 0.60 -8.99 -1.70
N VAL A 53 0.46 -9.27 -3.01
CA VAL A 53 1.16 -10.36 -3.70
C VAL A 53 1.86 -9.79 -4.93
N CYS A 54 3.16 -10.05 -5.07
CA CYS A 54 3.91 -9.57 -6.22
C CYS A 54 3.68 -10.48 -7.44
N ASP A 55 3.05 -9.98 -8.49
CA ASP A 55 2.84 -10.72 -9.75
C ASP A 55 4.14 -11.18 -10.44
N ARG A 56 5.29 -10.61 -10.07
CA ARG A 56 6.59 -10.97 -10.65
C ARG A 56 7.28 -12.12 -9.92
N CYS A 57 7.30 -12.06 -8.60
CA CYS A 57 8.10 -12.98 -7.78
C CYS A 57 7.28 -13.79 -6.78
N GLU A 58 5.96 -13.66 -6.81
CA GLU A 58 4.96 -14.36 -5.99
C GLU A 58 5.13 -14.12 -4.48
N HIS A 59 6.03 -13.20 -4.09
CA HIS A 59 6.23 -12.86 -2.69
C HIS A 59 5.00 -12.13 -2.16
N SER A 60 4.44 -12.66 -1.09
CA SER A 60 3.39 -12.01 -0.31
C SER A 60 3.96 -11.25 0.89
N TRP A 61 3.36 -10.10 1.19
CA TRP A 61 3.69 -9.32 2.39
C TRP A 61 2.48 -8.55 2.90
N THR A 62 2.57 -8.11 4.15
CA THR A 62 1.50 -7.38 4.84
C THR A 62 2.05 -6.07 5.40
N ARG A 63 1.27 -5.00 5.28
CA ARG A 63 1.56 -3.68 5.87
C ARG A 63 0.38 -3.21 6.71
N SER A 64 0.65 -2.76 7.91
CA SER A 64 -0.34 -2.15 8.82
C SER A 64 0.02 -0.71 9.19
N ASP A 65 1.15 -0.23 8.68
CA ASP A 65 1.81 1.03 9.01
C ASP A 65 1.84 2.01 7.83
N LEU A 66 1.58 1.53 6.60
CA LEU A 66 1.70 2.32 5.39
C LEU A 66 0.48 3.20 5.12
N TRP A 67 -0.71 2.66 5.36
CA TRP A 67 -1.98 3.29 4.99
C TRP A 67 -2.89 3.43 6.19
N ASP A 68 -3.65 4.52 6.21
CA ASP A 68 -4.69 4.76 7.19
C ASP A 68 -6.09 4.54 6.60
N ALA A 69 -7.10 4.56 7.46
CA ALA A 69 -8.49 4.40 7.09
C ALA A 69 -8.94 5.49 6.09
N GLN A 70 -8.43 6.72 6.19
CA GLN A 70 -8.81 7.79 5.28
C GLN A 70 -8.27 7.55 3.87
N CYS A 71 -7.04 7.05 3.74
CA CYS A 71 -6.47 6.61 2.46
C CYS A 71 -7.35 5.53 1.80
N ALA A 72 -7.95 4.64 2.59
CA ALA A 72 -8.87 3.61 2.12
C ALA A 72 -10.30 4.12 1.84
N GLY A 73 -10.57 5.42 2.00
CA GLY A 73 -11.93 5.99 1.88
C GLY A 73 -12.85 5.68 3.06
N LEU A 74 -12.30 5.14 4.15
CA LEU A 74 -13.03 4.74 5.35
C LEU A 74 -13.02 5.88 6.38
N LYS A 75 -14.14 6.08 7.06
CA LYS A 75 -14.24 7.07 8.14
C LYS A 75 -13.94 6.39 9.48
N PRO A 76 -12.88 6.78 10.21
CA PRO A 76 -12.59 6.22 11.52
C PRO A 76 -13.82 6.28 12.43
N GLN A 77 -14.21 5.15 13.02
CA GLN A 77 -15.25 5.17 14.04
C GLN A 77 -14.66 5.88 15.26
N ARG A 78 -15.24 7.01 15.67
CA ARG A 78 -14.93 7.58 16.99
C ARG A 78 -15.34 6.54 18.01
N ARG A 79 -14.39 6.01 18.78
CA ARG A 79 -14.72 5.26 19.99
C ARG A 79 -15.57 6.18 20.87
N ALA A 80 -16.78 5.74 21.20
CA ALA A 80 -17.49 6.30 22.34
C ALA A 80 -16.61 6.03 23.57
N ALA A 81 -16.30 7.10 24.30
CA ALA A 81 -15.57 7.04 25.57
C ALA A 81 -16.48 6.49 26.66
#